data_AF-A0A1Q6X0Y1-F1
#
_entry.id   AF-A0A1Q6X0Y1-F1
#
_cell.length_a   1.000
_cell.length_b   1.000
_cell.length_c   1.000
_cell.angle_alpha   90.00
_cell.angle_beta   90.00
_cell.angle_gamma   90.00
#
_symmetry.space_group_name_H-M   'P 1'
#
loop_
_entity.id
_entity.type
_entity.pdbx_description
1 polymer ?
#
loop_
_entity_poly.entity_id
_entity_poly.type
_entity_poly.pdbx_seq_one_letter_code
_entity_poly.pdbx_strand_id
1 'polypeptide(L)'
;MRRSSIVLSVVILCFFLGSFPGSAQDPKDQPKDAPAAQPEPWYSPKKYNPAKLFKRGSKSANDQLASNGDLEAKLTRQLQVQEILPQDKHLQDACSSFRELADCVATLRASHVLKIDFSCLKWDVTGVKPKPVSDSCAGPSGGKAMGLTRSIDLLKPDSDAKSEASNALRRAHEDIKDASD
;
A
#
# COMPACT_ATOMS: atom_id res chain seq x y z
N MET A 1 -0.58 20.82 -48.14
CA MET A 1 0.79 20.74 -48.70
C MET A 1 1.71 21.62 -47.87
N ARG A 2 2.87 21.08 -47.48
CA ARG A 2 4.05 21.71 -46.85
C ARG A 2 3.83 22.55 -45.59
N ARG A 3 4.46 22.12 -44.50
CA ARG A 3 5.35 22.97 -43.67
C ARG A 3 6.14 22.10 -42.71
N SER A 4 7.45 22.05 -42.94
CA SER A 4 8.44 21.48 -42.04
C SER A 4 8.71 22.48 -40.92
N SER A 5 8.70 22.02 -39.67
CA SER A 5 9.07 22.85 -38.51
C SER A 5 10.43 22.43 -37.97
N ILE A 6 11.28 23.44 -37.79
CA ILE A 6 12.69 23.40 -37.47
C ILE A 6 12.89 23.18 -35.96
N VAL A 7 13.80 22.27 -35.63
CA VAL A 7 14.30 21.99 -34.28
C VAL A 7 15.24 23.12 -33.85
N LEU A 8 15.05 23.66 -32.64
CA LEU A 8 16.01 24.58 -32.03
C LEU A 8 16.24 24.19 -30.57
N SER A 9 17.35 23.51 -30.34
CA SER A 9 17.89 23.17 -29.02
C SER A 9 18.47 24.41 -28.34
N VAL A 10 18.16 24.61 -27.05
CA VAL A 10 18.97 25.46 -26.17
C VAL A 10 19.20 24.70 -24.86
N VAL A 11 20.46 24.35 -24.64
CA VAL A 11 21.00 23.80 -23.38
C VAL A 11 21.45 24.97 -22.53
N ILE A 12 20.96 25.10 -21.28
CA ILE A 12 21.66 25.86 -20.25
C ILE A 12 21.65 25.06 -18.95
N LEU A 13 22.86 24.75 -18.52
CA LEU A 13 23.27 23.97 -17.36
C LEU A 13 23.74 24.96 -16.28
N CYS A 14 23.24 24.87 -15.05
CA CYS A 14 23.84 25.53 -13.89
C CYS A 14 23.79 24.59 -12.67
N PHE A 15 24.95 24.00 -12.39
CA PHE A 15 25.36 23.53 -11.06
C PHE A 15 25.48 24.71 -10.10
N PHE A 16 25.30 24.49 -8.78
CA PHE A 16 26.19 24.92 -7.67
C PHE A 16 25.53 24.51 -6.34
N LEU A 17 26.05 23.46 -5.69
CA LEU A 17 26.98 23.47 -4.53
C LEU A 17 26.28 23.65 -3.17
N GLY A 18 26.30 22.58 -2.39
CA GLY A 18 25.94 22.58 -0.98
C GLY A 18 27.10 23.03 -0.08
N SER A 19 26.75 23.47 1.13
CA SER A 19 27.67 23.61 2.26
C SER A 19 26.86 23.61 3.55
N PHE A 20 27.10 22.64 4.43
CA PHE A 20 26.57 22.60 5.80
C PHE A 20 27.69 23.05 6.75
N PRO A 21 27.49 24.07 7.61
CA PRO A 21 28.37 24.26 8.75
C PRO A 21 27.90 23.40 9.93
N GLY A 22 28.82 22.58 10.44
CA GLY A 22 28.69 21.89 11.71
C GLY A 22 28.92 22.84 12.89
N SER A 23 28.15 22.66 13.95
CA SER A 23 28.32 23.39 15.21
C SER A 23 29.21 22.59 16.16
N ALA A 24 30.38 23.14 16.47
CA ALA A 24 31.22 22.74 17.59
C ALA A 24 31.05 23.80 18.70
N GLN A 25 30.58 23.40 19.89
CA GLN A 25 30.71 24.21 21.10
C GLN A 25 30.92 23.27 22.30
N ASP A 26 32.15 23.30 22.81
CA ASP A 26 32.47 23.04 24.21
C ASP A 26 33.15 24.33 24.69
N PRO A 27 32.74 24.89 25.85
CA PRO A 27 33.73 24.92 26.92
C PRO A 27 33.15 24.65 28.32
N LYS A 28 33.95 23.91 29.08
CA LYS A 28 34.06 23.89 30.55
C LYS A 28 33.93 25.29 31.17
N ASP A 29 33.17 25.43 32.26
CA ASP A 29 33.76 25.64 33.59
C ASP A 29 32.70 25.61 34.71
N GLN A 30 33.09 24.95 35.80
CA GLN A 30 32.35 24.71 37.02
C GLN A 30 32.66 25.83 38.04
N PRO A 31 31.78 26.10 39.02
CA PRO A 31 32.26 25.99 40.39
C PRO A 31 31.34 25.19 41.32
N LYS A 32 32.05 24.55 42.25
CA LYS A 32 31.69 23.62 43.32
C LYS A 32 30.72 24.25 44.35
N ASP A 33 29.79 23.44 44.86
CA ASP A 33 29.55 23.22 46.31
C ASP A 33 28.61 22.01 46.48
N ALA A 34 28.99 21.06 47.35
CA ALA A 34 28.25 19.83 47.65
C ALA A 34 27.34 20.02 48.89
N PRO A 35 26.30 19.18 49.11
CA PRO A 35 26.54 17.90 49.77
C PRO A 35 25.74 16.70 49.23
N ALA A 36 26.23 15.52 49.57
CA ALA A 36 25.91 14.18 49.07
C ALA A 36 24.42 13.82 48.97
N ALA A 37 24.01 13.39 47.77
CA ALA A 37 22.91 12.47 47.55
C ALA A 37 23.44 11.27 46.76
N GLN A 38 23.15 10.07 47.28
CA GLN A 38 23.56 8.78 46.70
C GLN A 38 23.14 8.70 45.22
N PRO A 39 24.01 8.28 44.27
CA PRO A 39 23.60 8.17 42.88
C PRO A 39 22.65 6.98 42.73
N GLU A 40 21.37 7.28 42.49
CA GLU A 40 20.44 6.33 41.90
C GLU A 40 21.09 5.69 40.66
N PRO A 41 21.06 4.35 40.51
CA PRO A 41 21.61 3.70 39.34
C PRO A 41 20.98 4.28 38.07
N TRP A 42 21.81 4.81 37.16
CA TRP A 42 21.42 5.41 35.87
C TRP A 42 20.77 4.43 34.88
N TYR A 43 20.37 3.24 35.35
CA TYR A 43 19.76 2.21 34.53
C TYR A 43 18.60 1.54 35.28
N SER A 44 17.39 1.94 34.91
CA SER A 44 16.15 1.25 35.27
C SER A 44 15.59 0.52 34.04
N PRO A 45 15.89 -0.77 33.81
CA PRO A 45 15.39 -1.52 32.64
C PRO A 45 13.89 -1.82 32.68
N LYS A 46 13.15 -1.34 33.69
CA LYS A 46 11.74 -1.71 33.93
C LYS A 46 10.69 -0.83 33.22
N LYS A 47 11.08 0.16 32.41
CA LYS A 47 10.13 1.10 31.78
C LYS A 47 9.94 0.95 30.26
N TYR A 48 10.60 0.00 29.62
CA TYR A 48 10.27 -0.38 28.25
C TYR A 48 9.56 -1.71 28.27
N ASN A 49 8.22 -1.70 28.12
CA ASN A 49 7.46 -2.89 27.81
C ASN A 49 7.36 -3.00 26.27
N PRO A 50 8.26 -3.75 25.60
CA PRO A 50 8.27 -3.83 24.14
C PRO A 50 6.97 -4.40 23.57
N ALA A 51 6.15 -5.09 24.39
CA ALA A 51 4.85 -5.61 23.99
C ALA A 51 3.82 -4.54 23.59
N LYS A 52 3.97 -3.28 24.03
CA LYS A 52 3.08 -2.18 23.58
C LYS A 52 3.42 -1.67 22.17
N LEU A 53 4.64 -1.88 21.68
CA LEU A 53 5.00 -1.47 20.31
C LEU A 53 4.45 -2.44 19.24
N PHE A 54 4.22 -3.70 19.59
CA PHE A 54 3.78 -4.73 18.63
C PHE A 54 2.25 -4.82 18.44
N LYS A 55 1.44 -3.99 19.11
CA LYS A 55 -0.03 -4.08 19.09
C LYS A 55 -0.75 -3.13 18.13
N ARG A 56 -0.04 -2.50 17.20
CA ARG A 56 -0.66 -1.81 16.06
C ARG A 56 -0.29 -2.49 14.75
N GLY A 57 -0.49 -3.80 14.69
CA GLY A 57 -0.56 -4.49 13.40
C GLY A 57 -1.68 -3.86 12.57
N SER A 58 -1.41 -3.54 11.32
CA SER A 58 -2.45 -3.14 10.38
C SER A 58 -3.53 -4.22 10.36
N LYS A 59 -4.78 -3.85 10.68
CA LYS A 59 -5.93 -4.76 10.59
C LYS A 59 -5.98 -5.37 9.19
N SER A 60 -6.32 -6.65 9.08
CA SER A 60 -6.51 -7.28 7.77
C SER A 60 -7.66 -6.60 7.01
N ALA A 61 -7.76 -6.79 5.68
CA ALA A 61 -8.86 -6.21 4.91
C ALA A 61 -10.23 -6.61 5.49
N ASN A 62 -10.37 -7.90 5.83
CA ASN A 62 -11.57 -8.43 6.48
C ASN A 62 -11.82 -7.78 7.84
N ASP A 63 -10.80 -7.65 8.69
CA ASP A 63 -10.97 -7.05 10.03
C ASP A 63 -11.31 -5.55 9.95
N GLN A 64 -10.77 -4.83 8.95
CA GLN A 64 -11.12 -3.43 8.71
C GLN A 64 -12.58 -3.28 8.33
N LEU A 65 -13.07 -4.08 7.39
CA LEU A 65 -14.46 -4.05 6.94
C LEU A 65 -15.42 -4.53 8.04
N ALA A 66 -15.11 -5.63 8.73
CA ALA A 66 -15.93 -6.18 9.80
C ALA A 66 -16.05 -5.24 11.02
N SER A 67 -15.03 -4.42 11.28
CA SER A 67 -15.03 -3.48 12.41
C SER A 67 -15.57 -2.08 12.06
N ASN A 68 -15.87 -1.82 10.79
CA ASN A 68 -16.44 -0.56 10.33
C ASN A 68 -17.54 -0.83 9.29
N GLY A 69 -18.76 -1.07 9.77
CA GLY A 69 -19.91 -1.39 8.92
C GLY A 69 -20.30 -0.26 7.97
N ASP A 70 -20.13 1.00 8.36
CA ASP A 70 -20.41 2.15 7.49
C ASP A 70 -19.45 2.21 6.30
N LEU A 71 -18.15 1.98 6.55
CA LEU A 71 -17.14 1.88 5.51
C LEU A 71 -17.45 0.73 4.55
N GLU A 72 -17.78 -0.45 5.08
CA GLU A 72 -18.16 -1.61 4.26
C GLU A 72 -19.36 -1.28 3.37
N ALA A 73 -20.44 -0.74 3.94
CA ALA A 73 -21.67 -0.48 3.19
C ALA A 73 -21.47 0.60 2.11
N LYS A 74 -20.78 1.71 2.45
CA LYS A 74 -20.49 2.80 1.50
C LYS A 74 -19.59 2.31 0.38
N LEU A 75 -18.49 1.62 0.70
CA LEU A 75 -17.52 1.17 -0.28
C LEU A 75 -18.09 0.04 -1.17
N THR A 76 -18.83 -0.90 -0.60
CA THR A 76 -19.58 -1.93 -1.35
C THR A 76 -20.50 -1.26 -2.37
N ARG A 77 -21.35 -0.31 -1.94
CA ARG A 77 -22.26 0.42 -2.85
C ARG A 77 -21.50 1.17 -3.94
N GLN A 78 -20.43 1.87 -3.59
CA GLN A 78 -19.62 2.63 -4.54
C GLN A 78 -19.00 1.75 -5.63
N LEU A 79 -18.48 0.57 -5.27
CA LEU A 79 -17.89 -0.36 -6.22
C LEU A 79 -18.96 -1.07 -7.07
N GLN A 80 -20.15 -1.30 -6.52
CA GLN A 80 -21.30 -1.84 -7.24
C GLN A 80 -21.84 -0.87 -8.30
N VAL A 81 -21.96 0.42 -7.96
CA VAL A 81 -22.38 1.47 -8.93
C VAL A 81 -21.37 1.61 -10.08
N GLN A 82 -20.09 1.38 -9.81
CA GLN A 82 -19.04 1.36 -10.83
C GLN A 82 -18.94 0.03 -11.60
N GLU A 83 -19.80 -0.94 -11.31
CA GLU A 83 -19.81 -2.28 -11.91
C GLU A 83 -18.51 -3.09 -11.65
N ILE A 84 -17.70 -2.65 -10.68
CA ILE A 84 -16.45 -3.32 -10.28
C ILE A 84 -16.76 -4.52 -9.38
N LEU A 85 -17.76 -4.37 -8.51
CA LEU A 85 -18.24 -5.43 -7.64
C LEU A 85 -19.65 -5.85 -8.09
N PRO A 86 -19.95 -7.14 -8.24
CA PRO A 86 -21.30 -7.59 -8.54
C PRO A 86 -22.32 -7.15 -7.49
N GLN A 87 -23.55 -6.88 -7.92
CA GLN A 87 -24.64 -6.38 -7.05
C GLN A 87 -25.05 -7.37 -5.95
N ASP A 88 -24.78 -8.67 -6.15
CA ASP A 88 -25.08 -9.75 -5.21
C ASP A 88 -23.92 -10.06 -4.24
N LYS A 89 -22.81 -9.32 -4.31
CA LYS A 89 -21.61 -9.57 -3.50
C LYS A 89 -21.34 -8.44 -2.52
N HIS A 90 -20.94 -8.84 -1.32
CA HIS A 90 -20.37 -7.94 -0.33
C HIS A 90 -18.86 -7.82 -0.50
N LEU A 91 -18.33 -6.63 -0.25
CA LEU A 91 -16.89 -6.39 -0.37
C LEU A 91 -16.09 -7.21 0.65
N GLN A 92 -16.66 -7.43 1.85
CA GLN A 92 -16.01 -8.23 2.88
C GLN A 92 -15.70 -9.66 2.40
N ASP A 93 -16.64 -10.29 1.69
CA ASP A 93 -16.46 -11.64 1.14
C ASP A 93 -15.36 -11.67 0.07
N ALA A 94 -15.36 -10.66 -0.81
CA ALA A 94 -14.35 -10.50 -1.86
C ALA A 94 -12.95 -10.28 -1.26
N CYS A 95 -12.85 -9.51 -0.18
CA CYS A 95 -11.60 -9.10 0.46
C CYS A 95 -11.10 -10.02 1.58
N SER A 96 -11.83 -11.07 1.91
CA SER A 96 -11.56 -11.98 3.03
C SER A 96 -10.14 -12.55 3.11
N SER A 97 -9.49 -12.83 1.97
CA SER A 97 -8.13 -13.39 1.91
C SER A 97 -7.03 -12.34 1.72
N PHE A 98 -7.36 -11.06 1.68
CA PHE A 98 -6.40 -9.98 1.51
C PHE A 98 -5.89 -9.46 2.85
N ARG A 99 -4.58 -9.20 2.90
CA ARG A 99 -3.94 -8.60 4.06
C ARG A 99 -4.27 -7.11 4.20
N GLU A 100 -4.41 -6.40 3.09
CA GLU A 100 -4.66 -4.95 3.08
C GLU A 100 -5.91 -4.65 2.25
N LEU A 101 -6.75 -3.72 2.73
CA LEU A 101 -7.99 -3.35 2.04
C LEU A 101 -7.71 -2.70 0.69
N ALA A 102 -6.70 -1.83 0.62
CA ALA A 102 -6.28 -1.18 -0.62
C ALA A 102 -5.87 -2.20 -1.68
N ASP A 103 -5.12 -3.25 -1.30
CA ASP A 103 -4.74 -4.32 -2.23
C ASP A 103 -5.97 -5.05 -2.79
N CYS A 104 -6.98 -5.34 -1.95
CA CYS A 104 -8.20 -5.97 -2.41
C CYS A 104 -8.95 -5.09 -3.44
N VAL A 105 -9.20 -3.83 -3.09
CA VAL A 105 -9.94 -2.90 -3.96
C VAL A 105 -9.17 -2.63 -5.25
N ALA A 106 -7.84 -2.52 -5.18
CA ALA A 106 -6.99 -2.39 -6.36
C ALA A 106 -7.05 -3.65 -7.24
N THR A 107 -7.06 -4.83 -6.64
CA THR A 107 -7.20 -6.10 -7.38
C THR A 107 -8.55 -6.19 -8.09
N LEU A 108 -9.65 -5.81 -7.42
CA LEU A 108 -10.98 -5.72 -8.04
C LEU A 108 -10.98 -4.76 -9.22
N ARG A 109 -10.40 -3.56 -9.05
CA ARG A 109 -10.27 -2.56 -10.13
C ARG A 109 -9.47 -3.07 -11.31
N ALA A 110 -8.28 -3.62 -11.06
CA ALA A 110 -7.42 -4.15 -12.11
C ALA A 110 -8.11 -5.28 -12.88
N SER A 111 -8.78 -6.19 -12.18
CA SER A 111 -9.60 -7.25 -12.78
C SER A 111 -10.69 -6.67 -13.69
N HIS A 112 -11.44 -5.68 -13.21
CA HIS A 112 -12.51 -5.06 -13.98
C HIS A 112 -12.02 -4.28 -15.22
N VAL A 113 -10.94 -3.51 -15.09
CA VAL A 113 -10.37 -2.68 -16.16
C VAL A 113 -9.72 -3.56 -17.24
N LEU A 114 -8.91 -4.53 -16.83
CA LEU A 114 -8.15 -5.38 -17.73
C LEU A 114 -8.92 -6.61 -18.21
N LYS A 115 -10.16 -6.78 -17.74
CA LYS A 115 -11.03 -7.94 -18.03
C LYS A 115 -10.33 -9.27 -17.71
N ILE A 116 -9.59 -9.29 -16.60
CA ILE A 116 -8.95 -10.47 -16.03
C ILE A 116 -9.93 -11.10 -15.05
N ASP A 117 -10.05 -12.43 -15.03
CA ASP A 117 -10.85 -13.13 -14.03
C ASP A 117 -10.36 -12.79 -12.60
N PHE A 118 -11.27 -12.27 -11.78
CA PHE A 118 -10.94 -11.82 -10.42
C PHE A 118 -10.40 -12.98 -9.56
N SER A 119 -10.86 -14.22 -9.76
CA SER A 119 -10.40 -15.38 -9.00
C SER A 119 -8.96 -15.74 -9.37
N CYS A 120 -8.57 -15.64 -10.65
CA CYS A 120 -7.16 -15.80 -11.04
C CYS A 120 -6.29 -14.75 -10.36
N LEU A 121 -6.66 -13.47 -10.50
CA LEU A 121 -5.84 -12.37 -10.00
C LEU A 121 -5.77 -12.35 -8.47
N LYS A 122 -6.89 -12.66 -7.79
CA LYS A 122 -6.96 -12.85 -6.34
C LYS A 122 -6.05 -14.00 -5.88
N TRP A 123 -6.02 -15.11 -6.62
CA TRP A 123 -5.13 -16.22 -6.28
C TRP A 123 -3.66 -15.80 -6.35
N ASP A 124 -3.26 -15.10 -7.41
CA ASP A 124 -1.87 -14.64 -7.57
C ASP A 124 -1.48 -13.65 -6.46
N VAL A 125 -2.34 -12.69 -6.15
CA VAL A 125 -2.05 -11.64 -5.16
C VAL A 125 -2.05 -12.16 -3.74
N THR A 126 -2.95 -13.10 -3.40
CA THR A 126 -3.08 -13.59 -2.02
C THR A 126 -2.31 -14.88 -1.76
N GLY A 127 -1.93 -15.62 -2.80
CA GLY A 127 -1.38 -16.97 -2.69
C GLY A 127 -2.40 -18.02 -2.23
N VAL A 128 -3.65 -17.64 -1.98
CA VAL A 128 -4.72 -18.53 -1.52
C VAL A 128 -5.60 -18.92 -2.69
N LYS A 129 -5.63 -20.21 -3.06
CA LYS A 129 -6.43 -20.71 -4.17
C LYS A 129 -7.94 -20.58 -3.87
N PRO A 130 -8.71 -19.75 -4.61
CA PRO A 130 -10.14 -19.63 -4.41
C PRO A 130 -10.88 -20.92 -4.83
N LYS A 131 -12.06 -21.11 -4.26
CA LYS A 131 -13.04 -22.10 -4.73
C LYS A 131 -14.27 -21.31 -5.23
N PRO A 132 -14.74 -21.45 -6.48
CA PRO A 132 -14.12 -22.05 -7.67
C PRO A 132 -13.04 -21.14 -8.28
N VAL A 133 -12.12 -21.71 -9.05
CA VAL A 133 -11.16 -20.97 -9.89
C VAL A 133 -11.10 -21.66 -11.25
N SER A 134 -11.03 -20.90 -12.34
CA SER A 134 -10.99 -21.50 -13.68
C SER A 134 -9.73 -22.34 -13.86
N ASP A 135 -9.82 -23.44 -14.61
CA ASP A 135 -8.65 -24.27 -14.95
C ASP A 135 -7.63 -23.52 -15.80
N SER A 136 -8.03 -22.40 -16.42
CA SER A 136 -7.15 -21.48 -17.13
C SER A 136 -6.28 -20.61 -16.22
N CYS A 137 -6.57 -20.52 -14.91
CA CYS A 137 -5.70 -19.79 -14.00
C CYS A 137 -4.47 -20.65 -13.65
N ALA A 138 -3.28 -20.24 -14.11
CA ALA A 138 -2.03 -20.92 -13.75
C ALA A 138 -1.71 -20.79 -12.23
N GLY A 139 -2.13 -19.67 -11.64
CA GLY A 139 -1.83 -19.34 -10.25
C GLY A 139 -0.36 -18.92 -10.04
N PRO A 140 0.00 -18.52 -8.81
CA PRO A 140 1.33 -18.02 -8.56
C PRO A 140 2.36 -19.15 -8.46
N SER A 141 3.56 -18.91 -9.00
CA SER A 141 4.67 -19.88 -8.95
C SER A 141 5.01 -20.28 -7.51
N GLY A 142 4.99 -21.58 -7.23
CA GLY A 142 5.28 -22.12 -5.91
C GLY A 142 4.20 -21.84 -4.84
N GLY A 143 3.00 -21.41 -5.26
CA GLY A 143 1.87 -21.16 -4.35
C GLY A 143 2.07 -19.97 -3.42
N LYS A 144 3.01 -19.07 -3.74
CA LYS A 144 3.32 -17.88 -2.91
C LYS A 144 2.70 -16.64 -3.53
N ALA A 145 2.07 -15.81 -2.71
CA ALA A 145 1.58 -14.50 -3.11
C ALA A 145 2.63 -13.69 -3.89
N MET A 146 2.19 -13.01 -4.94
CA MET A 146 3.00 -12.07 -5.73
C MET A 146 2.32 -10.71 -5.81
N GLY A 147 3.11 -9.64 -6.02
CA GLY A 147 2.56 -8.29 -6.11
C GLY A 147 1.70 -8.08 -7.35
N LEU A 148 0.71 -7.17 -7.25
CA LEU A 148 -0.29 -6.90 -8.29
C LEU A 148 0.31 -6.67 -9.69
N THR A 149 1.41 -5.90 -9.80
CA THR A 149 2.10 -5.66 -11.08
C THR A 149 2.56 -6.97 -11.73
N ARG A 150 3.15 -7.89 -10.95
CA ARG A 150 3.63 -9.17 -11.47
C ARG A 150 2.47 -10.08 -11.87
N SER A 151 1.39 -10.07 -11.09
CA SER A 151 0.18 -10.83 -11.40
C SER A 151 -0.46 -10.34 -12.70
N ILE A 152 -0.53 -9.02 -12.92
CA ILE A 152 -1.05 -8.44 -14.15
C ILE A 152 -0.16 -8.80 -15.34
N ASP A 153 1.16 -8.68 -15.21
CA ASP A 153 2.12 -9.03 -16.27
C ASP A 153 1.99 -10.52 -16.68
N LEU A 154 1.77 -11.41 -15.70
CA LEU A 154 1.54 -12.84 -15.93
C LEU A 154 0.21 -13.13 -16.66
N LEU A 155 -0.89 -12.52 -16.19
CA LEU A 155 -2.24 -12.83 -16.68
C LEU A 155 -2.63 -12.01 -17.92
N LYS A 156 -2.02 -10.86 -18.13
CA LYS A 156 -2.28 -9.94 -19.25
C LYS A 156 -0.98 -9.26 -19.72
N PRO A 157 -0.08 -10.01 -20.40
CA PRO A 157 1.24 -9.52 -20.80
C PRO A 157 1.21 -8.36 -21.81
N ASP A 158 0.10 -8.17 -22.55
CA ASP A 158 -0.04 -7.06 -23.50
C ASP A 158 -0.40 -5.71 -22.84
N SER A 159 -0.58 -5.68 -21.52
CA SER A 159 -0.94 -4.46 -20.77
C SER A 159 0.27 -3.79 -20.14
N ASP A 160 0.21 -2.48 -19.88
CA ASP A 160 1.21 -1.80 -19.05
C ASP A 160 0.96 -2.13 -17.58
N ALA A 161 1.42 -3.31 -17.16
CA ALA A 161 1.16 -3.85 -15.82
C ALA A 161 1.57 -2.90 -14.68
N LYS A 162 2.62 -2.09 -14.89
CA LYS A 162 3.10 -1.14 -13.90
C LYS A 162 2.15 0.05 -13.77
N SER A 163 1.76 0.65 -14.89
CA SER A 163 0.81 1.76 -14.91
C SER A 163 -0.55 1.33 -14.38
N GLU A 164 -1.05 0.17 -14.80
CA GLU A 164 -2.36 -0.36 -14.41
C GLU A 164 -2.41 -0.69 -12.91
N ALA A 165 -1.40 -1.38 -12.37
CA ALA A 165 -1.32 -1.64 -10.94
C ALA A 165 -1.26 -0.34 -10.12
N SER A 166 -0.46 0.64 -10.56
CA SER A 166 -0.30 1.92 -9.86
C SER A 166 -1.60 2.73 -9.89
N ASN A 167 -2.28 2.78 -11.03
CA ASN A 167 -3.57 3.44 -11.18
C ASN A 167 -4.65 2.76 -10.34
N ALA A 168 -4.70 1.43 -10.33
CA ALA A 168 -5.64 0.66 -9.54
C ALA A 168 -5.44 0.90 -8.03
N LEU A 169 -4.19 0.91 -7.55
CA LEU A 169 -3.86 1.20 -6.15
C LEU A 169 -4.21 2.65 -5.76
N ARG A 170 -3.87 3.63 -6.59
CA ARG A 170 -4.24 5.03 -6.34
C ARG A 170 -5.75 5.19 -6.24
N ARG A 171 -6.51 4.64 -7.19
CA ARG A 171 -7.97 4.69 -7.19
C ARG A 171 -8.57 3.96 -5.99
N ALA A 172 -8.00 2.83 -5.57
CA ALA A 172 -8.43 2.11 -4.38
C ALA A 172 -8.29 2.96 -3.11
N HIS A 173 -7.18 3.71 -2.97
CA HIS A 173 -7.02 4.64 -1.87
C HIS A 173 -8.04 5.78 -1.90
N GLU A 174 -8.32 6.32 -3.09
CA GLU A 174 -9.37 7.33 -3.27
C GLU A 174 -10.74 6.78 -2.84
N ASP A 175 -11.13 5.58 -3.29
CA ASP A 175 -12.42 4.99 -2.89
C ASP A 175 -12.54 4.77 -1.38
N ILE A 176 -11.49 4.22 -0.77
CA ILE A 176 -11.49 3.95 0.68
C ILE A 176 -11.58 5.26 1.46
N LYS A 177 -10.90 6.30 0.99
CA LYS A 177 -10.96 7.62 1.61
C LYS A 177 -12.37 8.22 1.48
N ASP A 178 -12.91 8.25 0.27
CA ASP A 178 -14.24 8.81 -0.01
C ASP A 178 -15.35 8.05 0.75
N ALA A 179 -15.18 6.75 0.99
CA ALA A 179 -16.11 5.94 1.79
C ALA A 179 -15.90 6.10 3.31
N SER A 180 -14.75 6.61 3.74
CA SER A 180 -14.46 6.87 5.17
C SER A 180 -14.94 8.25 5.63
N ASP A 181 -15.17 9.16 4.68
CA ASP A 181 -15.76 10.50 4.91
C ASP A 181 -17.29 10.43 5.05
#